data_AF-A0A7T8GRP6-F1
#
_entry.id   AF-A0A7T8GRP6-F1
#
_cell.length_a   1.000
_cell.length_b   1.000
_cell.length_c   1.000
_cell.angle_alpha   90.00
_cell.angle_beta   90.00
_cell.angle_gamma   90.00
#
_symmetry.space_group_name_H-M   'P 1'
#
loop_
_entity.id
_entity.type
_entity.pdbx_description
1 polymer ?
#
loop_
_entity_poly.entity_id
_entity_poly.type
_entity_poly.pdbx_seq_one_letter_code
_entity_poly.pdbx_strand_id
1 'polypeptide(L)'
;METPDFRSYFLIRIKLARTVNEIHGDLLSTFPDSCPGLFNLQKWHTEFDKGVFALEKKTRPGRPRETRTEENVARVKRLVEDNPRMTTRPVAAE
;
A
#
# COMPACT_ATOMS: atom_id res chain seq x y z
N MET A 1 -3.49 -19.41 9.09
CA MET A 1 -2.03 -19.52 9.16
C MET A 1 -1.51 -18.10 9.17
N GLU A 2 -0.95 -17.64 10.30
CA GLU A 2 -0.43 -16.28 10.40
C GLU A 2 0.73 -16.11 9.40
N THR A 3 0.72 -15.03 8.62
CA THR A 3 1.83 -14.74 7.71
C THR A 3 3.05 -14.34 8.54
N PRO A 4 4.22 -14.98 8.39
CA PRO A 4 5.41 -14.61 9.13
C PRO A 4 5.77 -13.13 8.90
N ASP A 5 6.01 -12.38 9.98
CA ASP A 5 6.49 -11.00 9.85
C ASP A 5 7.99 -10.97 9.57
N PHE A 6 8.32 -11.09 8.29
CA PHE A 6 9.69 -11.01 7.80
C PHE A 6 10.35 -9.65 8.04
N ARG A 7 9.57 -8.58 8.20
CA ARG A 7 10.09 -7.21 8.29
C ARG A 7 10.66 -6.93 9.67
N SER A 8 10.01 -7.46 10.72
CA SER A 8 10.54 -7.46 12.08
C SER A 8 11.84 -8.25 12.20
N TYR A 9 11.89 -9.46 11.65
CA TYR A 9 13.12 -10.26 11.61
C TYR A 9 14.25 -9.52 10.87
N PHE A 10 13.95 -8.99 9.69
CA PHE A 10 14.92 -8.25 8.87
C PHE A 10 15.48 -7.04 9.64
N LEU A 11 14.64 -6.27 10.32
CA LEU A 11 15.07 -5.12 11.13
C LEU A 11 16.07 -5.50 12.22
N ILE A 12 15.76 -6.54 13.00
CA ILE A 12 16.64 -7.00 14.08
C ILE A 12 17.98 -7.45 13.51
N ARG A 13 17.99 -8.21 12.40
CA ARG A 13 19.23 -8.71 11.79
C ARG A 13 20.11 -7.58 11.23
N ILE A 14 19.51 -6.56 10.60
CA ILE A 14 20.23 -5.36 10.16
C ILE A 14 20.84 -4.61 11.36
N LYS A 15 20.13 -4.48 12.48
CA LYS A 15 20.67 -3.86 13.71
C LYS A 15 21.83 -4.66 14.31
N LEU A 16 21.87 -5.97 14.07
CA LEU A 16 22.99 -6.85 14.41
C LEU A 16 24.11 -6.85 13.35
N ALA A 17 24.10 -5.88 12.42
CA ALA A 17 25.09 -5.70 11.35
C ALA A 17 25.22 -6.91 10.39
N ARG A 18 24.15 -7.68 10.21
CA ARG A 18 24.09 -8.73 9.18
C ARG A 18 23.86 -8.12 7.80
N THR A 19 24.42 -8.77 6.78
CA THR A 19 24.24 -8.34 5.40
C THR A 19 22.88 -8.80 4.86
N VAL A 20 22.34 -8.07 3.88
CA VAL A 20 21.05 -8.41 3.24
C VAL A 20 21.08 -9.82 2.64
N ASN A 21 22.21 -10.24 2.08
CA ASN A 21 22.36 -11.55 1.45
C ASN A 21 22.32 -12.69 2.47
N GLU A 22 22.99 -12.54 3.62
CA GLU A 22 22.91 -13.51 4.72
C GLU A 22 21.45 -13.65 5.20
N ILE A 23 20.77 -12.52 5.41
CA ILE A 23 19.39 -12.53 5.89
C ILE A 23 18.45 -13.17 4.85
N HIS A 24 18.65 -12.90 3.57
CA HIS A 24 17.90 -13.56 2.49
C HIS A 24 18.12 -15.06 2.47
N GLY A 25 19.37 -15.51 2.66
CA GLY A 25 19.71 -16.94 2.76
C GLY A 25 18.99 -17.63 3.92
N ASP A 26 18.98 -17.00 5.11
CA ASP A 26 18.25 -17.51 6.28
C ASP A 26 16.75 -17.64 6.01
N LEU A 27 16.15 -16.59 5.41
CA LEU A 27 14.72 -16.55 5.10
C LEU A 27 14.34 -17.57 4.03
N LEU A 28 15.15 -17.74 2.99
CA LEU A 28 14.90 -18.69 1.92
C LEU A 28 15.02 -20.15 2.40
N SER A 29 15.99 -20.42 3.28
CA SER A 29 16.17 -21.73 3.91
C SER A 29 15.00 -22.10 4.84
N THR A 30 14.47 -21.12 5.58
CA THR A 30 13.41 -21.35 6.58
C THR A 30 12.00 -21.32 5.97
N PHE A 31 11.77 -20.44 5.00
CA PHE A 31 10.44 -20.17 4.43
C PHE A 31 10.50 -20.08 2.89
N PRO A 32 10.85 -21.16 2.17
CA PRO A 32 11.08 -21.11 0.72
C PRO A 32 9.86 -20.59 -0.07
N ASP A 33 8.65 -21.01 0.28
CA ASP A 33 7.42 -20.64 -0.43
C ASP A 33 6.93 -19.21 -0.12
N SER A 34 7.35 -18.65 1.01
CA SER A 34 6.90 -17.34 1.50
C SER A 34 8.02 -16.31 1.56
N CYS A 35 9.24 -16.68 1.15
CA CYS A 35 10.41 -15.83 1.27
C CYS A 35 10.22 -14.55 0.46
N PRO A 36 10.40 -13.36 1.08
CA PRO A 36 10.46 -12.12 0.33
C PRO A 36 11.62 -12.17 -0.65
N GLY A 37 11.38 -11.78 -1.91
CA GLY A 37 12.47 -11.64 -2.87
C GLY A 37 13.50 -10.59 -2.44
N LEU A 38 14.74 -10.78 -2.88
CA LEU A 38 15.89 -9.92 -2.54
C LEU A 38 15.62 -8.42 -2.75
N PHE A 39 14.90 -8.05 -3.82
CA PHE A 39 14.51 -6.67 -4.09
C PHE A 39 13.68 -6.05 -2.96
N ASN A 40 12.77 -6.80 -2.34
CA ASN A 40 11.97 -6.31 -1.22
C ASN A 40 12.85 -6.06 0.02
N LEU A 41 13.83 -6.92 0.27
CA LEU A 41 14.76 -6.75 1.38
C LEU A 41 15.64 -5.51 1.19
N GLN A 42 16.14 -5.28 -0.02
CA GLN A 42 16.89 -4.05 -0.35
C GLN A 42 16.04 -2.79 -0.16
N LYS A 43 14.77 -2.84 -0.58
CA LYS A 43 13.83 -1.75 -0.33
C LYS A 43 13.64 -1.48 1.16
N TRP A 44 13.48 -2.53 1.98
CA TRP A 44 13.37 -2.38 3.43
C TRP A 44 14.64 -1.81 4.05
N HIS A 45 15.82 -2.22 3.57
CA HIS A 45 17.10 -1.65 4.00
C HIS A 45 17.13 -0.14 3.78
N THR A 46 16.78 0.31 2.57
CA THR A 46 16.71 1.75 2.24
C THR A 46 15.67 2.49 3.08
N GLU A 47 14.53 1.87 3.40
CA GLU A 47 13.51 2.45 4.28
C GLU A 47 14.02 2.60 5.71
N PHE A 48 14.75 1.61 6.22
CA PHE A 48 15.35 1.63 7.56
C PHE A 48 16.51 2.63 7.69
N ASP A 49 17.33 2.78 6.65
CA ASP A 49 18.36 3.82 6.57
C ASP A 49 17.75 5.23 6.66
N LYS A 50 16.53 5.40 6.12
CA LYS A 50 15.74 6.63 6.19
C LYS A 50 14.97 6.80 7.52
N GLY A 51 15.13 5.87 8.48
CA GLY A 51 14.44 5.91 9.76
C GLY A 51 12.97 5.48 9.73
N VAL A 52 12.52 4.83 8.64
CA VAL A 52 11.13 4.39 8.49
C VAL A 52 10.97 2.96 8.99
N PHE A 53 10.65 2.80 10.28
CA PHE A 53 10.53 1.49 10.95
C PHE A 53 9.12 0.91 10.96
N ALA A 54 8.21 1.37 10.08
CA ALA A 54 6.87 0.81 10.00
C ALA A 54 6.94 -0.69 9.69
N LEU A 55 6.51 -1.53 10.63
CA LEU A 55 6.48 -3.00 10.49
C LEU A 55 5.23 -3.44 9.73
N GLU A 56 4.15 -2.68 9.85
CA GLU A 56 2.89 -2.95 9.18
C GLU A 56 2.93 -2.61 7.69
N LYS A 57 2.21 -3.41 6.90
CA LYS A 57 1.94 -3.06 5.50
C LYS A 57 1.13 -1.78 5.48
N LYS A 58 1.70 -0.72 4.89
CA LYS A 58 0.96 0.51 4.64
C LYS A 58 -0.31 0.17 3.85
N THR A 59 -1.46 0.61 4.36
CA THR A 59 -2.71 0.58 3.62
C THR A 59 -2.47 1.27 2.29
N ARG A 60 -2.73 0.57 1.17
CA ARG A 60 -2.64 1.19 -0.14
C ARG A 60 -3.74 2.24 -0.20
N PRO A 61 -3.43 3.53 -0.40
CA PRO A 61 -4.47 4.49 -0.68
C PRO A 61 -5.22 3.97 -1.91
N GLY A 62 -6.52 3.72 -1.75
CA GLY A 62 -7.37 3.43 -2.90
C GLY A 62 -7.36 4.62 -3.87
N ARG A 63 -8.08 4.51 -4.99
CA ARG A 63 -8.32 5.68 -5.84
C ARG A 63 -8.82 6.83 -4.96
N PRO A 64 -8.16 8.00 -4.98
CA PRO A 64 -8.62 9.17 -4.24
C PRO A 64 -10.09 9.43 -4.58
N ARG A 65 -10.97 9.44 -3.57
CA ARG A 65 -12.39 9.74 -3.74
C ARG A 65 -12.65 11.26 -3.72
N GLU A 66 -11.70 12.03 -4.24
CA GLU A 66 -11.76 13.51 -4.28
C GLU A 66 -12.96 14.00 -5.12
N THR A 67 -13.49 13.16 -6.01
CA THR A 67 -14.66 13.49 -6.83
C THR A 67 -15.99 13.45 -6.06
N ARG A 68 -16.11 12.67 -4.97
CA ARG A 68 -17.37 12.47 -4.23
C ARG A 68 -17.45 13.38 -3.00
N THR A 69 -17.47 14.68 -3.21
CA THR A 69 -17.80 15.67 -2.18
C THR A 69 -19.32 15.74 -2.00
N GLU A 70 -19.79 16.11 -0.81
CA GLU A 70 -21.23 16.34 -0.57
C GLU A 70 -21.80 17.42 -1.50
N GLU A 71 -20.98 18.43 -1.82
CA GLU A 71 -21.30 19.48 -2.79
C GLU A 71 -21.53 18.93 -4.20
N ASN A 72 -20.64 18.08 -4.72
CA ASN A 72 -20.80 17.47 -6.03
C ASN A 72 -22.02 16.54 -6.07
N VAL A 73 -22.29 15.82 -4.97
CA VAL A 73 -23.48 14.97 -4.84
C VAL A 73 -24.75 15.82 -4.87
N ALA A 74 -24.78 16.94 -4.14
CA ALA A 74 -25.92 17.85 -4.14
C ALA A 74 -26.12 18.52 -5.52
N ARG A 75 -25.05 18.90 -6.21
CA ARG A 75 -25.09 19.49 -7.56
C ARG A 75 -25.69 18.51 -8.56
N VAL A 76 -25.18 17.28 -8.61
CA VAL A 76 -25.69 16.22 -9.49
C VAL A 76 -27.15 15.88 -9.17
N LYS A 77 -27.52 15.86 -7.88
CA LYS A 77 -28.90 15.58 -7.47
C LYS A 77 -29.88 16.65 -8.00
N ARG A 78 -29.53 17.93 -7.90
CA ARG A 78 -30.34 19.04 -8.45
C ARG A 78 -30.47 18.94 -9.97
N LEU A 79 -29.37 18.70 -10.68
CA LEU A 79 -29.38 18.53 -12.15
C LEU A 79 -30.34 17.42 -12.62
N VAL A 80 -30.43 16.32 -11.86
CA VAL A 80 -31.32 15.19 -12.16
C VAL A 80 -32.77 15.49 -11.77
N GLU A 81 -33.00 16.20 -10.65
CA GLU A 81 -34.33 16.64 -10.23
C GLU A 81 -34.93 17.66 -11.21
N ASP A 82 -34.12 18.60 -11.71
CA ASP A 82 -34.52 19.64 -12.67
C ASP A 82 -34.77 19.07 -14.08
N ASN A 83 -34.04 18.02 -14.48
CA ASN A 83 -34.26 17.34 -15.75
C ASN A 83 -34.18 15.80 -15.61
N PRO A 84 -35.31 15.13 -15.35
CA PRO A 84 -35.34 13.68 -15.16
C PRO A 84 -34.94 12.86 -16.41
N ARG A 85 -34.90 13.48 -17.59
CA ARG A 85 -34.48 12.82 -18.85
C ARG A 85 -33.00 12.98 -19.16
N MET A 86 -32.25 13.70 -18.33
CA MET A 86 -30.81 13.87 -18.54
C MET A 86 -30.06 12.53 -18.41
N THR A 87 -29.17 12.28 -19.36
CA THR A 87 -28.30 11.10 -19.34
C THR A 87 -26.99 11.40 -18.61
N THR A 88 -26.23 10.36 -18.27
CA THR A 88 -25.00 10.48 -17.47
C THR A 88 -23.88 11.26 -18.14
N ARG A 89 -23.84 11.31 -19.48
CA ARG A 89 -22.82 12.06 -20.24
C ARG A 89 -22.91 13.58 -20.04
N PRO A 90 -24.08 14.23 -20.20
CA PRO A 90 -24.21 15.65 -19.92
C PRO A 90 -24.03 15.99 -18.44
N VAL A 91 -24.46 15.13 -17.51
CA VAL A 91 -24.21 15.32 -16.05
C VAL A 91 -22.71 15.37 -15.75
N ALA A 92 -21.91 14.57 -16.44
CA ALA A 92 -20.45 14.50 -16.23
C ALA A 92 -19.68 15.65 -16.89
N ALA A 93 -20.33 16.46 -17.75
CA ALA A 93 -19.73 17.61 -18.41
C ALA A 93 -19.92 18.94 -17.62
N GLU A 94 -20.73 18.90 -16.56
CA GLU A 94 -21.03 19.98 -15.60
C GLU A 94 -20.14 19.90 -14.34
#